data_AF-A0A1I7JHI9-F1
#
_entry.id   AF-A0A1I7JHI9-F1
#
_cell.length_a   1.000
_cell.length_b   1.000
_cell.length_c   1.000
_cell.angle_alpha   90.00
_cell.angle_beta   90.00
_cell.angle_gamma   90.00
#
_symmetry.space_group_name_H-M   'P 1'
#
loop_
_entity.id
_entity.type
_entity.pdbx_description
1 polymer ?
#
loop_
_entity_poly.entity_id
_entity_poly.type
_entity_poly.pdbx_seq_one_letter_code
_entity_poly.pdbx_strand_id
1 'polypeptide(L)' 'MKKYVKENQVYTVPEGSELEVQLIADGFEVLEPKQEKVEEVEEQEEKPKRSKKSKNEGE' A
#
# COMPACT_ATOMS: atom_id res chain seq x y z
N MET A 1 13.00 -2.74 -11.38
CA MET A 1 11.60 -2.42 -11.00
C MET A 1 11.68 -1.62 -9.72
N LYS A 2 11.00 -0.47 -9.65
CA LYS A 2 10.94 0.37 -8.45
C LYS A 2 9.67 0.08 -7.67
N LYS A 3 9.75 0.19 -6.35
CA LYS A 3 8.58 0.12 -5.48
C LYS A 3 8.22 1.53 -5.04
N TYR A 4 6.93 1.77 -4.87
CA TYR A 4 6.36 3.03 -4.45
C TYR A 4 5.41 2.78 -3.28
N VAL A 5 5.45 3.61 -2.24
CA VAL A 5 4.63 3.48 -1.03
C VAL A 5 3.85 4.77 -0.73
N LYS A 6 2.59 4.60 -0.32
CA LYS A 6 1.73 5.66 0.20
C LYS A 6 0.61 5.05 1.03
N GLU A 7 0.36 5.55 2.24
CA GLU A 7 -0.79 5.14 3.07
C GLU A 7 -1.00 3.61 3.13
N ASN A 8 0.06 2.85 3.42
CA ASN A 8 0.08 1.37 3.48
C ASN A 8 -0.18 0.63 2.15
N GLN A 9 -0.20 1.33 1.02
CA GLN A 9 -0.26 0.73 -0.31
C GLN A 9 1.14 0.66 -0.91
N VAL A 10 1.45 -0.46 -1.58
CA VAL A 10 2.74 -0.67 -2.25
C VAL A 10 2.51 -1.04 -3.71
N TYR A 11 3.04 -0.24 -4.61
CA TYR A 11 3.04 -0.52 -6.05
C TYR A 11 4.44 -0.87 -6.53
N THR A 12 4.56 -1.83 -7.44
CA THR A 12 5.81 -2.17 -8.10
C THR A 12 5.67 -1.85 -9.58
N VAL A 13 6.52 -0.95 -10.09
CA VAL A 13 6.45 -0.50 -11.48
C VAL A 13 7.79 -0.65 -12.19
N PRO A 14 7.79 -0.92 -13.50
CA PRO A 14 9.00 -0.83 -14.31
C PRO A 14 9.45 0.63 -14.45
N GLU A 15 10.76 0.83 -14.54
CA GLU A 15 11.36 2.17 -14.69
C GLU A 15 10.96 2.78 -16.04
N GLY A 16 10.59 4.07 -16.04
CA GLY A 16 10.14 4.75 -17.26
C GLY A 16 8.73 4.36 -17.72
N SER A 17 7.94 3.71 -16.86
CA SER A 17 6.52 3.46 -17.11
C SER A 17 5.69 4.73 -16.85
N GLU A 18 4.60 4.93 -17.59
CA GLU A 18 3.65 6.02 -17.34
C GLU A 18 3.08 5.98 -15.90
N LEU A 19 2.91 4.77 -15.36
CA LEU A 19 2.54 4.55 -13.95
C LEU A 19 3.54 5.16 -12.96
N GLU A 20 4.83 5.22 -13.31
CA GLU A 20 5.85 5.85 -12.45
C GLU A 20 5.56 7.33 -12.25
N VAL A 21 5.24 8.04 -13.33
CA VAL A 21 4.91 9.47 -13.32
C VAL A 21 3.63 9.73 -12.53
N GLN A 22 2.63 8.87 -12.69
CA GLN A 22 1.37 8.95 -11.95
C GLN A 22 1.58 8.75 -10.45
N LEU A 23 2.39 7.76 -10.05
CA LEU A 23 2.72 7.52 -8.65
C LEU A 23 3.44 8.73 -8.05
N ILE A 24 4.42 9.30 -8.75
CA ILE A 24 5.13 10.51 -8.31
C ILE A 24 4.17 11.71 -8.22
N ALA A 25 3.27 11.88 -9.19
CA ALA A 25 2.29 12.98 -9.21
C ALA A 25 1.23 12.84 -8.10
N ASP A 26 0.86 11.62 -7.75
CA ASP A 26 -0.05 11.30 -6.63
C ASP A 26 0.65 11.43 -5.26
N GLY A 27 1.98 11.58 -5.25
CA GLY A 27 2.79 11.74 -4.04
C GLY A 27 3.21 10.42 -3.40
N PHE A 28 3.29 9.33 -4.16
CA PHE A 28 3.94 8.11 -3.69
C PHE A 28 5.45 8.32 -3.55
N GLU A 29 6.00 7.83 -2.44
CA GLU A 29 7.44 7.83 -2.22
C GLU A 29 8.08 6.58 -2.82
N VAL A 30 9.25 6.74 -3.46
CA VAL A 30 10.04 5.62 -3.93
C VAL A 30 10.55 4.83 -2.73
N LEU A 31 10.10 3.59 -2.62
CA LEU A 31 10.64 2.60 -1.72
C LEU A 31 11.89 2.00 -2.36
N GLU A 32 13.03 2.69 -2.21
CA GLU A 32 14.30 2.18 -2.68
C GLU A 32 14.68 0.93 -1.88
N PRO A 33 15.13 -0.16 -2.52
CA PRO A 33 15.70 -1.31 -1.83
C PRO A 33 17.13 -0.98 -1.33
N LYS A 34 17.32 0.19 -0.75
CA LYS A 34 18.57 0.56 -0.09
C LYS A 34 18.55 -0.08 1.29
N GLN A 35 19.10 -1.29 1.33
CA GLN A 35 19.62 -1.98 2.51
C GLN A 35 18.62 -2.12 3.66
N GLU A 36 18.07 -3.32 3.76
CA GLU A 36 17.61 -3.94 5.00
C GLU A 36 18.55 -3.58 6.18
N LYS A 37 18.25 -2.50 6.90
CA LYS A 37 18.67 -2.27 8.29
C LYS A 37 17.93 -1.06 8.88
N VAL A 38 17.04 -1.41 9.81
CA VAL A 38 16.63 -0.72 11.05
C VAL A 38 15.72 0.51 10.97
N GLU A 39 14.89 0.58 12.02
CA GLU A 39 13.83 1.55 12.39
C GLU A 39 12.49 1.32 11.65
N GLU A 40 11.57 0.50 12.17
CA GLU A 40 10.75 0.65 13.40
C GLU A 40 9.87 1.92 13.41
N VAL A 41 8.71 1.79 14.08
CA VAL A 41 7.61 2.74 14.32
C VAL A 41 6.45 2.49 13.35
N GLU A 42 5.56 1.51 13.60
CA GLU A 42 4.54 1.48 14.66
C GLU A 42 3.68 2.75 14.73
N GLU A 43 2.53 2.76 14.05
CA GLU A 43 1.26 3.33 14.52
C GLU A 43 0.15 2.85 13.55
N GLN A 44 -0.58 1.78 13.87
CA GLN A 44 -1.91 1.84 14.48
C GLN A 44 -2.83 2.95 13.92
N GLU A 45 -3.75 2.59 13.02
CA GLU A 45 -5.14 3.00 13.24
C GLU A 45 -6.06 1.79 13.09
N GLU A 46 -6.38 1.26 14.26
CA GLU A 46 -7.62 0.56 14.55
C GLU A 46 -8.82 1.30 13.95
N LYS A 47 -9.51 0.70 12.98
CA LYS A 47 -10.94 0.95 12.74
C LYS A 47 -11.68 -0.38 12.56
N PRO A 48 -12.36 -0.89 13.61
CA PRO A 48 -13.35 -1.94 13.45
C PRO A 48 -14.64 -1.32 12.88
N LYS A 49 -15.50 -2.19 12.32
CA LYS A 49 -16.88 -1.98 11.77
C LYS A 49 -16.88 -2.17 10.23
N ARG A 50 -17.60 -3.12 9.63
CA ARG A 50 -18.91 -3.67 9.99
C ARG A 50 -19.05 -5.14 9.56
N SER A 51 -19.36 -5.98 10.55
CA SER A 51 -20.21 -7.15 10.39
C SER A 51 -21.59 -6.75 9.86
N LYS A 52 -21.86 -7.00 8.57
CA LYS A 52 -23.18 -7.29 7.95
C LYS A 52 -22.85 -8.08 6.69
N LYS A 53 -23.34 -9.29 6.40
CA LYS A 53 -24.61 -9.90 6.77
C LYS A 53 -24.46 -11.41 6.60
N SER A 54 -24.62 -12.16 7.69
CA SER A 54 -25.18 -13.51 7.58
C SER A 54 -26.54 -13.38 6.92
N LYS A 55 -26.71 -13.99 5.75
CA LYS A 55 -28.03 -14.50 5.36
C LYS A 55 -27.83 -15.96 4.94
N ASN A 56 -27.93 -16.80 5.96
CA ASN A 56 -28.40 -18.17 5.84
C ASN A 56 -29.77 -18.17 5.13
N GLU A 57 -29.93 -19.03 4.14
CA GLU A 57 -31.16 -19.62 3.57
C GLU A 57 -30.62 -20.38 2.33
N GLY A 58 -30.50 -21.71 2.27
CA GLY A 58 -31.26 -22.73 2.99
C GLY A 58 -32.58 -22.95 2.28
N GLU A 59 -32.53 -23.49 1.06
CA GLU A 59 -33.52 -24.40 0.45
C GLU A 59 -32.87 -25.12 -0.75
#